data_AF-A0A6M0Q4X1-F1
#
_entry.id   AF-A0A6M0Q4X1-F1
#
_cell.length_a   1.000
_cell.length_b   1.000
_cell.length_c   1.000
_cell.angle_alpha   90.00
_cell.angle_beta   90.00
_cell.angle_gamma   90.00
#
_symmetry.space_group_name_H-M   'P 1'
#
loop_
_entity.id
_entity.type
_entity.pdbx_description
1 polymer ?
#
loop_
_entity_poly.entity_id
_entity_poly.type
_entity_poly.pdbx_seq_one_letter_code
_entity_poly.pdbx_strand_id
1 'polypeptide(L)'
;MFFSFNRSRFFQCEAIFDHYGSGYASYVDFFCYRKDGSSIVDTKYIEKDSLTSIQIEGLVIYISRLAPVAIIGKDERHKAIIDSEEIRDEFFSGMGMISKPQEVISTSSEFLINDFHEIKQKLESAGYSILEKEYLSQPLPFKTKIPTFTDPRQYKVFDAIFYWMD
;
A
#
# COMPACT_ATOMS: atom_id res chain seq x y z
N MET A 1 -0.20 -0.68 -15.66
CA MET A 1 0.47 -1.41 -14.55
C MET A 1 -0.50 -2.27 -13.76
N PHE A 2 -1.57 -1.71 -13.18
CA PHE A 2 -2.57 -2.43 -12.38
C PHE A 2 -3.05 -3.77 -12.99
N PHE A 3 -3.48 -3.76 -14.26
CA PHE A 3 -3.89 -4.99 -14.95
C PHE A 3 -2.78 -6.04 -15.09
N SER A 4 -1.51 -5.61 -15.15
CA SER A 4 -0.36 -6.54 -15.18
C SER A 4 -0.18 -7.23 -13.83
N PHE A 5 -0.35 -6.49 -12.73
CA PHE A 5 -0.29 -7.05 -11.37
C PHE A 5 -1.40 -8.10 -11.18
N ASN A 6 -2.65 -7.76 -11.53
CA ASN A 6 -3.78 -8.67 -11.36
C ASN A 6 -3.79 -9.91 -12.28
N ARG A 7 -2.90 -9.96 -13.27
CA ARG A 7 -2.61 -11.18 -14.06
C ARG A 7 -1.71 -12.19 -13.33
N SER A 8 -1.16 -11.85 -12.15
CA SER A 8 -0.41 -12.82 -11.33
C SER A 8 -1.29 -14.02 -10.98
N ARG A 9 -0.66 -15.20 -10.92
CA ARG A 9 -1.30 -16.43 -10.43
C ARG A 9 -1.29 -16.53 -8.90
N PHE A 10 -0.38 -15.82 -8.23
CA PHE A 10 -0.13 -15.98 -6.79
C PHE A 10 -0.91 -14.96 -5.96
N PHE A 11 -0.93 -13.71 -6.42
CA PHE A 11 -1.59 -12.61 -5.71
C PHE A 11 -2.61 -11.88 -6.58
N GLN A 12 -3.50 -11.15 -5.91
CA GLN A 12 -4.30 -10.07 -6.48
C GLN A 12 -3.97 -8.77 -5.79
N CYS A 13 -4.29 -7.65 -6.44
CA CYS A 13 -4.13 -6.34 -5.85
C CYS A 13 -5.39 -5.52 -6.01
N GLU A 14 -5.79 -4.85 -4.94
CA GLU A 14 -6.69 -3.71 -5.01
C GLU A 14 -5.89 -2.43 -5.18
N ALA A 15 -6.46 -1.45 -5.89
CA ALA A 15 -5.83 -0.16 -6.08
C ALA A 15 -6.79 0.98 -5.81
N ILE A 16 -6.32 1.97 -5.06
CA ILE A 16 -7.07 3.20 -4.80
C ILE A 16 -6.51 4.30 -5.69
N PHE A 17 -7.25 4.61 -6.76
CA PHE A 17 -6.90 5.65 -7.73
C PHE A 17 -7.46 7.02 -7.34
N ASP A 18 -8.56 7.07 -6.60
CA ASP A 18 -9.24 8.31 -6.25
C ASP A 18 -8.69 8.90 -4.95
N HIS A 19 -8.56 10.23 -4.92
CA HIS A 19 -8.08 10.98 -3.77
C HIS A 19 -9.21 11.13 -2.74
N TYR A 20 -9.26 10.26 -1.74
CA TYR A 20 -10.13 10.51 -0.59
C TYR A 20 -9.43 11.49 0.34
N GLY A 21 -9.77 12.78 0.22
CA GLY A 21 -9.59 13.83 1.23
C GLY A 21 -8.22 13.91 1.91
N SER A 22 -7.42 14.92 1.52
CA SER A 22 -6.32 15.52 2.32
C SER A 22 -5.06 14.69 2.60
N GLY A 23 -4.80 13.60 1.87
CA GLY A 23 -3.70 12.68 2.24
C GLY A 23 -2.82 12.13 1.13
N TYR A 24 -3.33 11.97 -0.10
CA TYR A 24 -2.82 10.92 -1.00
C TYR A 24 -2.65 11.42 -2.45
N ALA A 25 -2.32 12.71 -2.63
CA ALA A 25 -2.28 13.32 -3.96
C ALA A 25 -1.13 12.79 -4.83
N SER A 26 0.01 12.45 -4.22
CA SER A 26 1.27 12.22 -4.93
C SER A 26 1.51 10.78 -5.37
N TYR A 27 0.64 9.82 -5.01
CA TYR A 27 0.84 8.41 -5.30
C TYR A 27 -0.47 7.62 -5.50
N VAL A 28 -0.35 6.36 -5.94
CA VAL A 28 -1.42 5.37 -6.03
C VAL A 28 -1.11 4.23 -5.07
N ASP A 29 -2.08 3.86 -4.24
CA ASP A 29 -1.98 2.77 -3.26
C ASP A 29 -2.42 1.46 -3.90
N PHE A 30 -1.49 0.49 -3.99
CA PHE A 30 -1.80 -0.89 -4.36
C PHE A 30 -1.63 -1.77 -3.14
N PHE A 31 -2.66 -2.53 -2.77
CA PHE A 31 -2.57 -3.55 -1.73
C PHE A 31 -2.70 -4.92 -2.33
N CYS A 32 -1.62 -5.70 -2.26
CA CYS A 32 -1.49 -7.01 -2.87
C CYS A 32 -1.46 -8.12 -1.81
N TYR A 33 -2.29 -9.13 -2.00
CA TYR A 33 -2.45 -10.26 -1.08
C TYR A 33 -2.71 -11.57 -1.85
N ARG A 34 -2.47 -12.71 -1.21
CA ARG A 34 -2.49 -14.02 -1.87
C ARG A 34 -3.90 -14.48 -2.21
N LYS A 35 -4.08 -15.02 -3.42
CA LYS A 35 -5.36 -15.53 -3.94
C LYS A 35 -5.79 -16.85 -3.31
N ASP A 36 -4.84 -17.62 -2.79
CA ASP A 36 -5.08 -18.92 -2.16
C ASP A 36 -5.67 -18.81 -0.73
N GLY A 37 -5.88 -17.58 -0.25
CA GLY A 37 -6.41 -17.31 1.10
C GLY A 37 -5.38 -17.40 2.21
N SER A 38 -4.12 -17.75 1.92
CA SER A 38 -3.07 -17.88 2.96
C SER A 38 -2.71 -16.55 3.64
N SER A 39 -3.06 -15.42 3.02
CA SER A 39 -2.93 -14.07 3.61
C SER A 39 -4.01 -13.74 4.64
N ILE A 40 -5.04 -14.59 4.83
CA ILE A 40 -6.11 -14.32 5.80
C ILE A 40 -5.61 -14.63 7.21
N VAL A 41 -5.64 -13.61 8.08
CA VAL A 41 -5.18 -13.68 9.47
C VAL A 41 -6.34 -14.04 10.41
N ASP A 42 -7.49 -13.40 10.22
CA ASP A 42 -8.68 -13.60 11.04
C ASP A 42 -9.96 -13.41 10.21
N THR A 43 -11.05 -14.01 10.65
CA THR A 43 -12.38 -13.83 10.06
C THR A 43 -13.43 -13.80 11.16
N LYS A 44 -14.15 -12.68 11.25
CA LYS A 44 -15.15 -12.43 12.29
C LYS A 44 -16.49 -12.03 11.67
N TYR A 45 -17.54 -12.74 12.05
CA TYR A 45 -18.91 -12.34 11.74
C TYR A 45 -19.47 -11.39 12.83
N ILE A 46 -20.11 -10.31 12.39
CA ILE A 46 -20.76 -9.29 13.21
C ILE A 46 -22.25 -9.32 12.87
N GLU A 47 -23.02 -10.06 13.67
CA GLU A 47 -24.44 -10.32 13.43
C GLU A 47 -25.28 -9.04 13.35
N LYS A 48 -25.00 -8.06 14.22
CA LYS A 48 -25.71 -6.78 14.28
C LYS A 48 -25.75 -6.06 12.93
N ASP A 49 -24.67 -6.16 12.17
CA ASP A 49 -24.47 -5.44 10.91
C ASP A 49 -24.52 -6.39 9.69
N SER A 50 -24.81 -7.68 9.90
CA SER A 50 -24.73 -8.74 8.86
C SER A 50 -23.43 -8.66 8.05
N LEU A 51 -22.33 -8.44 8.78
CA LEU A 51 -21.02 -8.11 8.21
C LEU A 51 -20.00 -9.16 8.59
N THR A 52 -19.24 -9.65 7.61
CA THR A 52 -18.03 -10.43 7.83
C THR A 52 -16.82 -9.54 7.67
N SER A 53 -16.00 -9.40 8.71
CA SER A 53 -14.71 -8.72 8.65
C SER A 53 -13.61 -9.76 8.49
N ILE A 54 -12.81 -9.63 7.44
CA ILE A 54 -11.67 -10.50 7.13
C ILE A 54 -10.40 -9.66 7.26
N GLN A 55 -9.53 -10.01 8.20
CA GLN A 55 -8.23 -9.38 8.36
C GLN A 55 -7.23 -10.07 7.42
N ILE A 56 -6.56 -9.28 6.58
CA ILE A 56 -5.68 -9.77 5.52
C ILE A 56 -4.33 -9.09 5.64
N GLU A 57 -3.26 -9.87 5.70
CA GLU A 57 -1.89 -9.37 5.59
C GLU A 57 -1.41 -9.38 4.13
N GLY A 58 -0.62 -8.38 3.75
CA GLY A 58 -0.12 -8.27 2.40
C GLY A 58 1.01 -7.28 2.23
N LEU A 59 1.30 -7.00 0.96
CA LEU A 59 2.27 -5.99 0.55
C LEU A 59 1.51 -4.77 0.06
N VAL A 60 1.89 -3.59 0.57
CA VAL A 60 1.43 -2.32 0.02
C VAL A 60 2.52 -1.72 -0.86
N ILE A 61 2.13 -1.23 -2.03
CA ILE A 61 3.00 -0.53 -2.97
C ILE A 61 2.46 0.87 -3.18
N TYR A 62 3.28 1.88 -2.89
CA TYR A 62 2.98 3.26 -3.25
C TYR A 62 3.72 3.63 -4.52
N ILE A 63 2.96 3.87 -5.57
CA ILE A 63 3.46 4.23 -6.89
C ILE A 63 3.34 5.74 -7.03
N SER A 64 4.47 6.45 -7.14
CA SER A 64 4.43 7.90 -7.32
C SER A 64 3.75 8.27 -8.65
N ARG A 65 2.92 9.31 -8.60
CA ARG A 65 2.30 9.95 -9.77
C ARG A 65 3.22 10.98 -10.42
N LEU A 66 4.23 11.44 -9.68
CA LEU A 66 5.10 12.56 -10.06
C LEU A 66 6.43 12.12 -10.64
N ALA A 67 6.87 10.90 -10.33
CA ALA A 67 8.11 10.32 -10.82
C ALA A 67 7.94 8.79 -11.03
N PRO A 68 8.76 8.15 -11.88
CA PRO A 68 8.73 6.70 -12.10
C PRO A 68 9.41 5.96 -10.93
N VAL A 69 8.89 6.16 -9.73
CA VAL A 69 9.40 5.56 -8.49
C VAL A 69 8.28 4.93 -7.70
N ALA A 70 8.61 3.86 -6.98
CA ALA A 70 7.70 3.18 -6.08
C ALA A 70 8.40 2.80 -4.77
N ILE A 71 7.61 2.61 -3.72
CA ILE A 71 8.06 2.01 -2.46
C ILE A 71 7.19 0.82 -2.13
N ILE A 72 7.75 -0.15 -1.42
CA ILE A 72 7.05 -1.36 -1.00
C ILE A 72 7.14 -1.46 0.52
N GLY A 73 6.03 -1.77 1.17
CA GLY A 73 5.94 -2.03 2.61
C GLY A 73 5.06 -3.24 2.89
N LYS A 74 4.91 -3.53 4.18
CA LYS A 74 3.90 -4.48 4.66
C LYS A 74 2.67 -3.70 5.12
N ASP A 75 1.51 -4.31 4.94
CA ASP A 75 0.26 -3.75 5.41
C ASP A 75 -0.69 -4.87 5.83
N GLU A 76 -1.63 -4.51 6.70
CA GLU A 76 -2.69 -5.37 7.15
C GLU A 76 -4.00 -4.58 7.06
N ARG A 77 -4.97 -5.13 6.35
CA ARG A 77 -6.25 -4.46 6.10
C ARG A 77 -7.42 -5.36 6.45
N HIS A 78 -8.53 -4.73 6.82
CA HIS A 78 -9.79 -5.43 6.99
C HIS A 78 -10.60 -5.31 5.70
N LYS A 79 -11.02 -6.44 5.13
CA LYS A 79 -12.05 -6.50 4.11
C LYS A 79 -13.39 -6.74 4.79
N ALA A 80 -14.32 -5.81 4.63
CA ALA A 80 -15.71 -5.97 5.04
C ALA A 80 -16.52 -6.56 3.89
N ILE A 81 -17.30 -7.60 4.19
CA ILE A 81 -18.27 -8.19 3.28
C ILE A 81 -19.63 -8.09 3.96
N ILE A 82 -20.54 -7.33 3.35
CA ILE A 82 -21.93 -7.24 3.76
C ILE A 82 -22.72 -8.19 2.86
N ASP A 83 -23.42 -9.15 3.47
CA ASP A 83 -24.30 -10.08 2.77
C ASP A 83 -25.63 -10.15 3.50
N SER A 84 -26.48 -9.17 3.25
CA SER A 84 -27.86 -9.12 3.73
C SER A 84 -28.84 -9.29 2.57
N GLU A 85 -30.13 -9.44 2.89
CA GLU A 85 -31.18 -9.51 1.86
C GLU A 85 -31.32 -8.19 1.07
N GLU A 86 -30.92 -7.06 1.67
CA GLU A 86 -31.07 -5.72 1.09
C GLU A 86 -29.79 -5.23 0.38
N ILE A 87 -28.62 -5.58 0.91
CA ILE A 87 -27.32 -5.07 0.45
C ILE A 87 -26.32 -6.22 0.34
N ARG A 88 -25.65 -6.27 -0.82
CA ARG A 88 -24.46 -7.09 -1.05
C ARG A 88 -23.33 -6.20 -1.51
N ASP A 89 -22.32 -6.06 -0.68
CA ASP A 89 -21.18 -5.19 -0.97
C ASP A 89 -19.89 -5.72 -0.32
N GLU A 90 -18.76 -5.40 -0.93
CA GLU A 90 -17.45 -5.70 -0.39
C GLU A 90 -16.50 -4.51 -0.52
N PHE A 91 -15.83 -4.15 0.57
CA PHE A 91 -14.91 -3.03 0.57
C PHE A 91 -13.81 -3.23 1.62
N PHE A 92 -12.66 -2.62 1.39
CA PHE A 92 -11.62 -2.54 2.41
C PHE A 92 -11.97 -1.43 3.40
N SER A 93 -12.02 -1.79 4.69
CA SER A 93 -12.18 -0.88 5.81
C SER A 93 -10.84 -0.72 6.52
N GLY A 94 -10.37 0.52 6.67
CA GLY A 94 -9.04 0.81 7.21
C GLY A 94 -7.95 0.66 6.16
N MET A 95 -7.09 1.66 6.08
CA MET A 95 -5.97 1.74 5.16
C MET A 95 -4.72 1.93 5.99
N GLY A 96 -3.75 1.02 5.86
CA GLY A 96 -2.43 1.27 6.40
C GLY A 96 -1.71 2.35 5.61
N MET A 97 -0.90 3.12 6.31
CA MET A 97 -0.11 4.20 5.73
C MET A 97 1.37 3.93 5.99
N ILE A 98 2.17 3.76 4.92
CA ILE A 98 3.62 3.88 5.07
C ILE A 98 3.89 5.35 5.40
N SER A 99 4.15 5.64 6.67
CA SER A 99 4.33 7.01 7.18
C SER A 99 5.80 7.36 7.38
N LYS A 100 6.68 6.36 7.35
CA LYS A 100 8.11 6.53 7.63
C LYS A 100 8.97 5.64 6.72
N PRO A 101 10.19 6.07 6.37
CA PRO A 101 11.14 5.25 5.63
C PRO A 101 11.41 3.87 6.25
N GLN A 102 11.30 3.75 7.57
CA GLN A 102 11.56 2.49 8.30
C GLN A 102 10.52 1.40 8.00
N GLU A 103 9.34 1.78 7.51
CA GLU A 103 8.26 0.86 7.15
C GLU A 103 8.44 0.33 5.71
N VAL A 104 9.36 0.92 4.93
CA VAL A 104 9.75 0.44 3.60
C VAL A 104 10.64 -0.79 3.73
N ILE A 105 10.28 -1.84 3.01
CA ILE A 105 10.99 -3.11 3.00
C ILE A 105 11.82 -3.27 1.72
N SER A 106 13.07 -3.69 1.87
CA SER A 106 13.94 -4.08 0.75
C SER A 106 13.91 -5.59 0.46
N THR A 107 13.47 -6.37 1.45
CA THR A 107 13.25 -7.81 1.40
C THR A 107 11.93 -8.16 2.07
N SER A 108 11.31 -9.27 1.65
CA SER A 108 10.09 -9.77 2.27
C SER A 108 10.38 -10.95 3.19
N SER A 109 9.43 -11.29 4.06
CA SER A 109 9.48 -12.56 4.80
C SER A 109 9.39 -13.74 3.83
N GLU A 110 9.90 -14.91 4.25
CA GLU A 110 9.81 -16.14 3.44
C GLU A 110 8.40 -16.42 2.95
N PHE A 111 7.39 -16.08 3.75
CA PHE A 111 5.98 -16.24 3.41
C PHE A 111 5.52 -15.47 2.16
N LEU A 112 6.05 -14.27 1.92
CA LEU A 112 5.67 -13.36 0.83
C LEU A 112 6.82 -13.13 -0.17
N ILE A 113 7.87 -13.97 -0.14
CA ILE A 113 9.10 -13.72 -0.90
C ILE A 113 8.86 -13.78 -2.42
N ASN A 114 8.06 -14.76 -2.87
CA ASN A 114 7.72 -14.92 -4.29
C ASN A 114 6.86 -13.75 -4.79
N ASP A 115 5.87 -13.34 -3.98
CA ASP A 115 4.99 -12.22 -4.30
C ASP A 115 5.81 -10.92 -4.42
N PHE A 116 6.72 -10.69 -3.48
CA PHE A 116 7.63 -9.55 -3.49
C PHE A 116 8.52 -9.53 -4.73
N HIS A 117 9.12 -10.67 -5.10
CA HIS A 117 9.96 -10.76 -6.30
C HIS A 117 9.18 -10.51 -7.59
N GLU A 118 7.99 -11.09 -7.74
CA GLU A 118 7.14 -10.83 -8.92
C GLU A 118 6.70 -9.36 -8.97
N ILE A 119 6.33 -8.75 -7.83
CA ILE A 119 6.01 -7.32 -7.74
C ILE A 119 7.19 -6.46 -8.19
N LYS A 120 8.39 -6.72 -7.65
CA LYS A 120 9.61 -5.99 -8.05
C LYS A 120 9.83 -6.08 -9.57
N GLN A 121 9.79 -7.30 -10.11
CA GLN A 121 9.99 -7.53 -11.55
C GLN A 121 8.95 -6.77 -12.40
N LYS A 122 7.69 -6.73 -12.00
CA LYS A 122 6.65 -5.98 -12.72
C LYS A 122 6.86 -4.47 -12.67
N LEU A 123 7.34 -3.92 -11.54
CA LEU A 123 7.67 -2.49 -11.41
C LEU A 123 8.87 -2.13 -12.31
N GLU A 124 9.95 -2.89 -12.19
CA GLU A 124 11.18 -2.66 -12.95
C GLU A 124 10.93 -2.79 -14.46
N SER A 125 10.19 -3.81 -14.89
CA SER A 125 9.81 -4.00 -16.30
C SER A 125 8.92 -2.88 -16.84
N ALA A 126 8.21 -2.17 -15.97
CA ALA A 126 7.40 -1.00 -16.32
C ALA A 126 8.20 0.32 -16.23
N GLY A 127 9.50 0.26 -15.93
CA GLY A 127 10.39 1.42 -15.86
C GLY A 127 10.39 2.15 -14.51
N TYR A 128 9.88 1.52 -13.44
CA TYR A 128 9.87 2.12 -12.10
C TYR A 128 11.09 1.73 -11.29
N SER A 129 11.72 2.71 -10.65
CA SER A 129 12.76 2.50 -9.65
C SER A 129 12.13 2.26 -8.28
N ILE A 130 12.58 1.23 -7.59
CA ILE A 130 12.09 0.91 -6.24
C ILE A 130 13.01 1.60 -5.24
N LEU A 131 12.47 2.55 -4.47
CA LEU A 131 13.26 3.32 -3.51
C LEU A 131 13.36 2.58 -2.18
N GLU A 132 14.57 2.51 -1.65
CA GLU A 132 14.87 1.83 -0.39
C GLU A 132 14.90 2.82 0.78
N LYS A 133 14.78 2.27 2.00
CA LYS A 133 14.73 3.06 3.24
C LYS A 133 15.94 4.00 3.38
N GLU A 134 17.12 3.59 2.93
CA GLU A 134 18.36 4.37 3.01
C GLU A 134 18.25 5.65 2.20
N TYR A 135 17.74 5.56 0.97
CA TYR A 135 17.52 6.70 0.09
C TYR A 135 16.45 7.64 0.65
N LEU A 136 15.33 7.07 1.08
CA LEU A 136 14.19 7.81 1.61
C LEU A 136 14.47 8.47 2.95
N SER A 137 15.44 7.96 3.71
CA SER A 137 15.87 8.52 4.99
C SER A 137 16.79 9.71 4.86
N GLN A 138 17.33 9.98 3.67
CA GLN A 138 18.24 11.11 3.46
C GLN A 138 17.52 12.42 3.73
N PRO A 139 18.18 13.38 4.41
CA PRO A 139 17.62 14.72 4.58
C PRO A 139 17.49 15.39 3.21
N LEU A 140 16.51 16.29 3.08
CA LEU A 140 16.43 17.09 1.86
C LEU A 140 17.69 17.95 1.70
N PRO A 141 18.19 18.08 0.46
CA PRO A 141 19.40 18.86 0.19
C PRO A 141 19.15 20.38 0.26
N PHE A 142 17.92 20.80 0.54
CA PHE A 142 17.52 22.19 0.68
C PHE A 142 16.55 22.36 1.85
N LYS A 143 16.48 23.58 2.39
CA LYS A 143 15.50 23.95 3.40
C LYS A 143 14.17 24.27 2.72
N THR A 144 13.11 23.62 3.17
CA THR A 144 11.75 23.90 2.73
C THR A 144 10.78 23.58 3.86
N LYS A 145 9.51 23.94 3.68
CA LYS A 145 8.41 23.48 4.51
C LYS A 145 7.51 22.60 3.66
N ILE A 146 7.41 21.34 4.03
CA ILE A 146 6.52 20.39 3.39
C ILE A 146 5.33 20.20 4.32
N PRO A 147 4.10 20.53 3.90
CA PRO A 147 2.92 20.12 4.64
C PRO A 147 2.80 18.57 4.69
N THR A 148 3.13 17.96 5.81
CA THR A 148 2.99 16.50 5.97
C THR A 148 2.39 16.18 7.34
N PHE A 149 1.76 15.00 7.46
CA PHE A 149 1.33 14.45 8.75
C PHE A 149 2.49 13.97 9.60
N THR A 150 3.65 13.72 8.98
CA THR A 150 4.89 13.55 9.71
C THR A 150 5.24 14.91 10.33
N ASP A 151 5.57 14.97 11.62
CA ASP A 151 6.15 16.17 12.25
C ASP A 151 7.67 15.96 12.36
N PRO A 152 8.43 16.10 11.26
CA PRO A 152 9.84 15.83 11.28
C PRO A 152 10.61 17.03 11.84
N ARG A 153 11.59 16.74 12.70
CA ARG A 153 12.64 17.72 13.05
C ARG A 153 13.47 18.14 11.83
N GLN A 154 13.51 17.30 10.79
CA GLN A 154 14.18 17.54 9.52
C GLN A 154 13.46 16.75 8.39
N TYR A 155 13.01 17.47 7.36
CA TYR A 155 12.39 16.85 6.18
C TYR A 155 13.37 15.96 5.42
N LYS A 156 12.84 14.85 4.91
CA LYS A 156 13.56 13.82 4.17
C LYS A 156 13.07 13.75 2.73
N VAL A 157 13.81 13.02 1.90
CA VAL A 157 13.39 12.68 0.53
C VAL A 157 12.01 12.03 0.52
N PHE A 158 11.70 11.18 1.51
CA PHE A 158 10.38 10.58 1.68
C PHE A 158 9.24 11.62 1.69
N ASP A 159 9.38 12.68 2.50
CA ASP A 159 8.34 13.70 2.66
C ASP A 159 8.09 14.48 1.36
N ALA A 160 9.10 14.59 0.49
CA ALA A 160 8.97 15.28 -0.79
C ALA A 160 8.35 14.42 -1.91
N ILE A 161 8.63 13.10 -1.93
CA ILE A 161 8.14 12.21 -2.99
C ILE A 161 6.71 11.75 -2.71
N PHE A 162 6.39 11.48 -1.44
CA PHE A 162 5.11 10.91 -1.02
C PHE A 162 4.34 11.90 -0.14
N TYR A 163 4.36 13.16 -0.51
CA TYR A 163 3.69 14.26 0.18
C TYR A 163 2.19 14.03 0.44
N TRP A 164 1.70 14.52 1.59
CA TRP A 164 0.49 14.04 2.26
C TRP A 164 -0.60 15.07 2.57
N MET A 165 -0.54 16.34 2.14
CA MET A 165 -1.62 17.31 2.45
C MET A 165 -2.09 18.02 1.18
N ASP A 166 -3.39 18.18 0.97
CA ASP A 166 -3.88 19.15 -0.04
C ASP A 166 -3.61 20.60 0.42
#